data_AF-A0A955V2X7-F1
#
_entry.id   AF-A0A955V2X7-F1
#
_cell.length_a   1.000
_cell.length_b   1.000
_cell.length_c   1.000
_cell.angle_alpha   90.00
_cell.angle_beta   90.00
_cell.angle_gamma   90.00
#
_symmetry.space_group_name_H-M   'P 1'
#
loop_
_entity.id
_entity.type
_entity.pdbx_description
1 polymer ?
#
loop_
_entity_poly.entity_id
_entity_poly.type
_entity_poly.pdbx_seq_one_letter_code
_entity_poly.pdbx_strand_id
1 'polypeptide(L)'
;TGANLEEDAFVLLASEEYEFIPDWRALSAEDEQALYDRGMNRVTDTCIPETVMRHIERRLLDAWKDASAKGETKAPVEFLWQVLESPGIEQHFQAPREDSWLLAAKEAGIPVFTPGWEDSTTGNMFAAAVFRGEVPAHGCVATGTAQMERLMNWYLKNCGDGATTPSVGFFQVGGGIAGDFAICAVPTLIQDLQMHDLPKWGYFCQISDAVTSYGGYSGAVPNEKITWAKLSVDTPKFMVQSDATICAPLMFAYVLNK
;
A
#
# COMPACT_ATOMS: atom_id res chain seq x y z
N THR A 1 0.32 -1.67 1.81
CA THR A 1 1.53 -2.52 1.65
C THR A 1 1.49 -3.17 0.28
N GLY A 2 2.43 -4.07 -0.06
CA GLY A 2 2.37 -4.84 -1.30
C GLY A 2 1.06 -5.62 -1.43
N ALA A 3 0.59 -6.24 -0.35
CA ALA A 3 -0.70 -6.93 -0.30
C ALA A 3 -1.88 -6.01 -0.70
N ASN A 4 -1.97 -4.79 -0.15
CA ASN A 4 -3.08 -3.91 -0.53
C ASN A 4 -3.07 -3.49 -2.01
N LEU A 5 -1.90 -3.43 -2.66
CA LEU A 5 -1.84 -3.17 -4.10
C LEU A 5 -2.45 -4.34 -4.87
N GLU A 6 -1.97 -5.55 -4.60
CA GLU A 6 -2.35 -6.72 -5.39
C GLU A 6 -3.82 -7.11 -5.16
N GLU A 7 -4.35 -6.95 -3.95
CA GLU A 7 -5.76 -7.23 -3.64
C GLU A 7 -6.72 -6.39 -4.48
N ASP A 8 -6.44 -5.11 -4.72
CA ASP A 8 -7.27 -4.27 -5.59
C ASP A 8 -7.33 -4.80 -7.02
N ALA A 9 -6.17 -5.22 -7.54
CA ALA A 9 -6.07 -5.81 -8.87
C ALA A 9 -6.74 -7.21 -8.92
N PHE A 10 -6.65 -8.00 -7.85
CA PHE A 10 -7.27 -9.31 -7.74
C PHE A 10 -8.80 -9.22 -7.69
N VAL A 11 -9.35 -8.32 -6.86
CA VAL A 11 -10.80 -8.08 -6.79
C VAL A 11 -11.32 -7.65 -8.14
N LEU A 12 -10.64 -6.73 -8.82
CA LEU A 12 -11.07 -6.25 -10.14
C LEU A 12 -11.18 -7.39 -11.17
N LEU A 13 -10.29 -8.38 -11.10
CA LEU A 13 -10.20 -9.47 -12.08
C LEU A 13 -10.96 -10.75 -11.70
N ALA A 14 -11.32 -10.92 -10.43
CA ALA A 14 -11.82 -12.20 -9.92
C ALA A 14 -12.91 -12.06 -8.84
N SER A 15 -13.54 -10.90 -8.66
CA SER A 15 -14.55 -10.67 -7.61
C SER A 15 -15.68 -11.70 -7.55
N GLU A 16 -16.10 -12.28 -8.69
CA GLU A 16 -17.17 -13.30 -8.73
C GLU A 16 -16.68 -14.69 -8.28
N GLU A 17 -15.37 -14.91 -8.25
CA GLU A 17 -14.73 -16.16 -7.83
C GLU A 17 -14.34 -16.17 -6.34
N TYR A 18 -14.52 -15.05 -5.63
CA TYR A 18 -14.23 -14.96 -4.19
C TYR A 18 -15.26 -15.75 -3.38
N GLU A 19 -14.80 -16.39 -2.30
CA GLU A 19 -15.68 -17.09 -1.35
C GLU A 19 -15.71 -16.34 -0.01
N PHE A 20 -16.92 -16.06 0.49
CA PHE A 20 -17.13 -15.43 1.79
C PHE A 20 -17.47 -16.48 2.84
N ILE A 21 -16.78 -16.44 3.98
CA ILE A 21 -16.93 -17.36 5.11
C ILE A 21 -17.37 -16.57 6.35
N PRO A 22 -18.69 -16.44 6.60
CA PRO A 22 -19.21 -15.65 7.72
C PRO A 22 -18.69 -16.11 9.09
N ASP A 23 -18.55 -17.42 9.30
CA ASP A 23 -18.10 -18.01 10.58
C ASP A 23 -16.64 -18.46 10.53
N TRP A 24 -15.78 -17.64 9.92
CA TRP A 24 -14.35 -17.93 9.73
C TRP A 24 -13.59 -18.23 11.03
N ARG A 25 -14.11 -17.83 12.20
CA ARG A 25 -13.51 -18.15 13.51
C ARG A 25 -13.73 -19.59 13.95
N ALA A 26 -14.70 -20.28 13.35
CA ALA A 26 -15.05 -21.65 13.70
C ALA A 26 -14.38 -22.71 12.82
N LEU A 27 -13.59 -22.31 11.82
CA LEU A 27 -12.91 -23.25 10.91
C LEU A 27 -11.93 -24.15 11.67
N SER A 28 -12.00 -25.44 11.37
CA SER A 28 -11.02 -26.43 11.82
C SER A 28 -9.77 -26.44 10.93
N ALA A 29 -8.70 -27.10 11.37
CA ALA A 29 -7.50 -27.26 10.55
C ALA A 29 -7.79 -28.05 9.25
N GLU A 30 -8.73 -29.00 9.31
CA GLU A 30 -9.19 -29.76 8.15
C GLU A 30 -9.96 -28.87 7.16
N ASP A 31 -10.75 -27.90 7.64
CA ASP A 31 -11.43 -26.93 6.77
C ASP A 31 -10.41 -26.02 6.06
N GLU A 32 -9.36 -25.57 6.76
CA GLU A 32 -8.27 -24.80 6.13
C GLU A 32 -7.54 -25.62 5.06
N GLN A 33 -7.28 -26.91 5.32
CA GLN A 33 -6.67 -27.80 4.32
C GLN A 33 -7.59 -27.97 3.10
N ALA A 34 -8.90 -28.08 3.31
CA ALA A 34 -9.85 -28.17 2.21
C ALA A 34 -9.88 -26.88 1.35
N LEU A 35 -9.70 -25.70 1.96
CA LEU A 35 -9.52 -24.44 1.22
C LEU A 35 -8.22 -24.46 0.41
N TYR A 36 -7.11 -24.88 1.02
CA TYR A 36 -5.82 -25.02 0.35
C TYR A 36 -5.89 -25.95 -0.86
N ASP A 37 -6.48 -27.14 -0.69
CA ASP A 37 -6.60 -28.15 -1.75
C ASP A 37 -7.47 -27.66 -2.94
N ARG A 38 -8.37 -26.72 -2.68
CA ARG A 38 -9.19 -26.04 -3.70
C ARG A 38 -8.49 -24.83 -4.34
N GLY A 39 -7.29 -24.45 -3.87
CA GLY A 39 -6.56 -23.28 -4.33
C GLY A 39 -7.14 -21.96 -3.81
N MET A 40 -7.72 -21.95 -2.61
CA MET A 40 -8.28 -20.75 -1.98
C MET A 40 -7.37 -20.25 -0.86
N ASN A 41 -6.82 -19.04 -1.02
CA ASN A 41 -6.02 -18.37 0.01
C ASN A 41 -6.94 -17.48 0.85
N ARG A 42 -6.92 -17.62 2.18
CA ARG A 42 -7.88 -16.93 3.06
C ARG A 42 -7.25 -15.76 3.81
N VAL A 43 -7.97 -14.65 3.85
CA VAL A 43 -7.73 -13.50 4.73
C VAL A 43 -9.02 -13.27 5.52
N THR A 44 -8.99 -13.58 6.82
CA THR A 44 -10.15 -13.44 7.71
C THR A 44 -11.39 -14.19 7.16
N ASP A 45 -12.42 -13.49 6.71
CA ASP A 45 -13.70 -14.02 6.22
C ASP A 45 -13.74 -14.17 4.70
N THR A 46 -12.64 -13.89 4.01
CA THR A 46 -12.62 -13.82 2.55
C THR A 46 -11.55 -14.76 1.98
N CYS A 47 -11.94 -15.56 0.99
CA CYS A 47 -11.09 -16.48 0.26
C CYS A 47 -10.86 -16.00 -1.17
N ILE A 48 -9.60 -15.89 -1.53
CA ILE A 48 -9.09 -15.39 -2.81
C ILE A 48 -8.64 -16.60 -3.64
N PRO A 49 -9.14 -16.77 -4.88
CA PRO A 49 -8.76 -17.89 -5.73
C PRO A 49 -7.34 -17.72 -6.26
N GLU A 50 -6.49 -18.74 -6.16
CA GLU A 50 -5.10 -18.68 -6.67
C GLU A 50 -5.05 -18.43 -8.19
N THR A 51 -6.12 -18.75 -8.92
CA THR A 51 -6.26 -18.53 -10.37
C THR A 51 -5.99 -17.07 -10.75
N VAL A 52 -6.47 -16.10 -9.96
CA VAL A 52 -6.24 -14.66 -10.23
C VAL A 52 -4.78 -14.27 -10.01
N MET A 53 -4.17 -14.82 -8.98
CA MET A 53 -2.74 -14.59 -8.67
C MET A 53 -1.88 -15.08 -9.84
N ARG A 54 -2.15 -16.28 -10.38
CA ARG A 54 -1.45 -16.81 -11.56
C ARG A 54 -1.79 -16.06 -12.84
N HIS A 55 -3.00 -15.55 -12.96
CA HIS A 55 -3.42 -14.72 -14.09
C HIS A 55 -2.63 -13.41 -14.18
N ILE A 56 -2.42 -12.75 -13.04
CA ILE A 56 -1.59 -11.56 -12.93
C ILE A 56 -0.10 -11.90 -13.09
N GLU A 57 0.39 -12.97 -12.47
CA GLU A 57 1.80 -13.38 -12.53
C GLU A 57 2.32 -13.46 -13.96
N ARG A 58 1.57 -14.10 -14.86
CA ARG A 58 1.98 -14.26 -16.27
C ARG A 58 2.21 -12.92 -16.95
N ARG A 59 1.34 -11.93 -16.70
CA ARG A 59 1.43 -10.59 -17.31
C ARG A 59 2.52 -9.75 -16.66
N LEU A 60 2.68 -9.85 -15.35
CA LEU A 60 3.78 -9.21 -14.63
C LEU A 60 5.13 -9.75 -15.09
N LEU A 61 5.26 -11.06 -15.31
CA LEU A 61 6.48 -11.68 -15.79
C LEU A 61 6.92 -11.11 -17.15
N ASP A 62 5.98 -10.94 -18.07
CA ASP A 62 6.25 -10.31 -19.37
C ASP A 62 6.67 -8.84 -19.20
N ALA A 63 5.99 -8.10 -18.33
CA ALA A 63 6.32 -6.70 -18.05
C ALA A 63 7.70 -6.54 -17.39
N TRP A 64 8.08 -7.42 -16.46
CA TRP A 64 9.39 -7.41 -15.81
C TRP A 64 10.50 -7.75 -16.80
N LYS A 65 10.30 -8.75 -17.66
CA LYS A 65 11.25 -9.11 -18.73
C LYS A 65 11.48 -7.95 -19.69
N ASP A 66 10.40 -7.29 -20.13
CA ASP A 66 10.47 -6.13 -21.02
C ASP A 66 11.23 -4.96 -20.38
N ALA A 67 10.89 -4.61 -19.13
CA ALA A 67 11.60 -3.57 -18.39
C ALA A 67 13.08 -3.89 -18.20
N SER A 68 13.42 -5.13 -17.83
CA SER A 68 14.81 -5.58 -17.73
C SER A 68 15.56 -5.49 -19.06
N ALA A 69 14.94 -5.89 -20.17
CA ALA A 69 15.56 -5.83 -21.50
C ALA A 69 15.83 -4.38 -21.95
N LYS A 70 14.98 -3.43 -21.54
CA LYS A 70 15.11 -2.01 -21.83
C LYS A 70 16.01 -1.25 -20.83
N GLY A 71 16.41 -1.89 -19.73
CA GLY A 71 17.12 -1.23 -18.64
C GLY A 71 16.26 -0.21 -17.89
N GLU A 72 14.93 -0.40 -17.88
CA GLU A 72 13.98 0.45 -17.17
C GLU A 72 13.80 -0.02 -15.73
N THR A 73 13.68 0.94 -14.80
CA THR A 73 13.32 0.67 -13.41
C THR A 73 11.98 1.34 -13.09
N LYS A 74 11.00 0.54 -12.68
CA LYS A 74 9.64 0.99 -12.32
C LYS A 74 9.28 0.56 -10.90
N ALA A 75 8.42 1.31 -10.22
CA ALA A 75 7.86 0.90 -8.94
C ALA A 75 6.85 -0.25 -9.12
N PRO A 76 6.59 -1.06 -8.07
CA PRO A 76 5.62 -2.16 -8.16
C PRO A 76 4.26 -1.75 -8.70
N VAL A 77 3.74 -0.61 -8.26
CA VAL A 77 2.45 -0.07 -8.72
C VAL A 77 2.44 0.26 -10.22
N GLU A 78 3.56 0.69 -10.78
CA GLU A 78 3.68 1.05 -12.20
C GLU A 78 3.57 -0.20 -13.09
N PHE A 79 4.04 -1.36 -12.61
CA PHE A 79 3.83 -2.64 -13.29
C PHE A 79 2.38 -3.10 -13.23
N LEU A 80 1.71 -2.97 -12.07
CA LEU A 80 0.29 -3.29 -11.97
C LEU A 80 -0.56 -2.41 -12.87
N TRP A 81 -0.29 -1.10 -12.91
CA TRP A 81 -0.94 -0.19 -13.85
C TRP A 81 -0.70 -0.59 -15.32
N GLN A 82 0.52 -0.98 -15.67
CA GLN A 82 0.83 -1.47 -17.02
C GLN A 82 0.02 -2.73 -17.37
N VAL A 83 -0.19 -3.63 -16.39
CA VAL A 83 -1.01 -4.84 -16.56
C VAL A 83 -2.50 -4.49 -16.70
N LEU A 84 -3.03 -3.65 -15.82
CA LEU A 84 -4.45 -3.26 -15.77
C LEU A 84 -4.88 -2.32 -16.92
N GLU A 85 -3.93 -1.82 -17.71
CA GLU A 85 -4.19 -1.08 -18.95
C GLU A 85 -3.79 -1.84 -20.20
N SER A 86 -3.33 -3.09 -20.05
CA SER A 86 -2.93 -3.89 -21.21
C SER A 86 -4.12 -4.17 -22.13
N PRO A 87 -3.95 -4.13 -23.47
CA PRO A 87 -5.06 -4.35 -24.39
C PRO A 87 -5.79 -5.67 -24.12
N GLY A 88 -7.11 -5.59 -23.99
CA GLY A 88 -7.98 -6.73 -23.72
C GLY A 88 -8.04 -7.18 -22.26
N ILE A 89 -7.37 -6.53 -21.31
CA ILE A 89 -7.52 -6.87 -19.89
C ILE A 89 -8.92 -6.57 -19.36
N GLU A 90 -9.57 -5.52 -19.85
CA GLU A 90 -10.89 -5.07 -19.39
C GLU A 90 -11.98 -6.14 -19.60
N GLN A 91 -11.83 -7.03 -20.60
CA GLN A 91 -12.77 -8.14 -20.81
C GLN A 91 -12.75 -9.18 -19.68
N HIS A 92 -11.72 -9.14 -18.83
CA HIS A 92 -11.55 -10.00 -17.67
C HIS A 92 -11.96 -9.32 -16.37
N PHE A 93 -12.38 -8.05 -16.40
CA PHE A 93 -12.86 -7.39 -15.19
C PHE A 93 -14.18 -8.01 -14.75
N GLN A 94 -14.22 -8.42 -13.49
CA GLN A 94 -15.38 -8.96 -12.80
C GLN A 94 -16.01 -7.94 -11.84
N ALA A 95 -15.27 -6.86 -11.52
CA ALA A 95 -15.81 -5.70 -10.82
C ALA A 95 -15.81 -4.45 -11.74
N PRO A 96 -16.63 -3.43 -11.46
CA PRO A 96 -16.57 -2.15 -12.13
C PRO A 96 -15.15 -1.55 -12.06
N ARG A 97 -14.68 -0.97 -13.17
CA ARG A 97 -13.35 -0.34 -13.23
C ARG A 97 -13.21 0.77 -12.19
N GLU A 98 -14.29 1.52 -11.99
CA GLU A 98 -14.40 2.62 -11.03
C GLU A 98 -14.24 2.20 -9.57
N ASP A 99 -14.35 0.90 -9.25
CA ASP A 99 -14.15 0.39 -7.90
C ASP A 99 -12.66 0.14 -7.58
N SER A 100 -11.78 0.18 -8.58
CA SER A 100 -10.33 0.03 -8.39
C SER A 100 -9.68 1.34 -7.93
N TRP A 101 -9.16 1.34 -6.70
CA TRP A 101 -8.45 2.52 -6.19
C TRP A 101 -7.10 2.71 -6.87
N LEU A 102 -6.48 1.63 -7.39
CA LEU A 102 -5.24 1.74 -8.15
C LEU A 102 -5.44 2.53 -9.44
N LEU A 103 -6.48 2.20 -10.20
CA LEU A 103 -6.80 2.90 -11.45
C LEU A 103 -7.24 4.34 -11.17
N ALA A 104 -8.07 4.56 -10.15
CA ALA A 104 -8.44 5.90 -9.71
C ALA A 104 -7.22 6.75 -9.30
N ALA A 105 -6.27 6.19 -8.55
CA ALA A 105 -5.04 6.88 -8.15
C ALA A 105 -4.21 7.29 -9.38
N LYS A 106 -4.10 6.40 -10.38
CA LYS A 106 -3.41 6.71 -11.63
C LYS A 106 -4.09 7.83 -12.41
N GLU A 107 -5.40 7.74 -12.61
CA GLU A 107 -6.20 8.72 -13.34
C GLU A 107 -6.13 10.10 -12.69
N ALA A 108 -6.08 10.15 -11.36
CA ALA A 108 -5.91 11.38 -10.59
C ALA A 108 -4.45 11.88 -10.48
N GLY A 109 -3.47 11.12 -11.01
CA GLY A 109 -2.05 11.47 -10.89
C GLY A 109 -1.51 11.40 -9.46
N ILE A 110 -2.12 10.58 -8.60
CA ILE A 110 -1.72 10.41 -7.19
C ILE A 110 -0.58 9.39 -7.13
N PRO A 111 0.59 9.75 -6.58
CA PRO A 111 1.69 8.80 -6.45
C PRO A 111 1.38 7.75 -5.39
N VAL A 112 1.78 6.51 -5.68
CA VAL A 112 1.61 5.36 -4.78
C VAL A 112 2.99 4.80 -4.42
N PHE A 113 3.26 4.72 -3.12
CA PHE A 113 4.52 4.21 -2.58
C PHE A 113 4.26 2.90 -1.84
N THR A 114 5.06 1.89 -2.14
CA THR A 114 4.88 0.53 -1.63
C THR A 114 6.21 -0.06 -1.19
N PRO A 115 6.75 0.41 -0.06
CA PRO A 115 7.93 -0.19 0.56
C PRO A 115 7.62 -1.60 1.06
N GLY A 116 8.66 -2.43 1.21
CA GLY A 116 8.50 -3.82 1.67
C GLY A 116 7.60 -4.65 0.75
N TRP A 117 7.60 -4.34 -0.56
CA TRP A 117 6.74 -5.02 -1.54
C TRP A 117 7.04 -6.51 -1.64
N GLU A 118 8.27 -6.93 -1.33
CA GLU A 118 8.66 -8.34 -1.24
C GLU A 118 7.79 -9.13 -0.26
N ASP A 119 7.17 -8.47 0.73
CA ASP A 119 6.16 -9.04 1.63
C ASP A 119 4.75 -8.99 0.99
N SER A 120 4.63 -9.58 -0.19
CA SER A 120 3.38 -9.73 -0.93
C SER A 120 3.47 -10.86 -1.95
N THR A 121 2.33 -11.32 -2.46
CA THR A 121 2.24 -12.38 -3.47
C THR A 121 3.00 -12.01 -4.74
N THR A 122 2.77 -10.80 -5.25
CA THR A 122 3.43 -10.29 -6.47
C THR A 122 4.93 -10.04 -6.25
N GLY A 123 5.34 -9.61 -5.05
CA GLY A 123 6.74 -9.52 -4.66
C GLY A 123 7.44 -10.89 -4.61
N ASN A 124 6.76 -11.89 -4.04
CA ASN A 124 7.23 -13.27 -4.01
C ASN A 124 7.38 -13.86 -5.42
N MET A 125 6.42 -13.59 -6.31
CA MET A 125 6.48 -14.01 -7.72
C MET A 125 7.68 -13.40 -8.45
N PHE A 126 7.99 -12.13 -8.20
CA PHE A 126 9.16 -11.48 -8.79
C PHE A 126 10.47 -12.12 -8.30
N ALA A 127 10.61 -12.31 -6.98
CA ALA A 127 11.77 -13.00 -6.42
C ALA A 127 11.94 -14.40 -7.01
N ALA A 128 10.83 -15.14 -7.17
CA ALA A 128 10.83 -16.46 -7.80
C ALA A 128 11.22 -16.41 -9.28
N ALA A 129 10.76 -15.42 -10.05
CA ALA A 129 11.13 -15.23 -11.45
C ALA A 129 12.64 -14.93 -11.62
N VAL A 130 13.21 -14.11 -10.72
CA VAL A 130 14.67 -13.87 -10.69
C VAL A 130 15.42 -15.14 -10.32
N PHE A 131 14.95 -15.88 -9.29
CA PHE A 131 15.55 -17.15 -8.88
C PHE A 131 15.56 -18.19 -10.01
N ARG A 132 14.50 -18.26 -10.82
CA ARG A 132 14.41 -19.13 -12.00
C ARG A 132 15.23 -18.65 -13.20
N GLY A 133 15.83 -17.44 -13.14
CA GLY A 133 16.56 -16.84 -14.25
C GLY A 133 15.69 -16.30 -15.38
N GLU A 134 14.38 -16.17 -15.16
CA GLU A 134 13.43 -15.63 -16.15
C GLU A 134 13.53 -14.11 -16.23
N VAL A 135 13.90 -13.47 -15.12
CA VAL A 135 14.27 -12.05 -15.02
C VAL A 135 15.73 -12.02 -14.57
N PRO A 136 16.62 -11.28 -15.26
CA PRO A 136 18.06 -11.42 -15.03
C PRO A 136 18.53 -10.89 -13.67
N ALA A 137 17.85 -9.88 -13.12
CA ALA A 137 18.20 -9.26 -11.85
C ALA A 137 17.02 -8.45 -11.29
N HIS A 138 17.13 -8.05 -10.03
CA HIS A 138 16.11 -7.28 -9.30
C HIS A 138 15.94 -5.82 -9.80
N GLY A 139 16.87 -5.33 -10.61
CA GLY A 139 17.02 -3.89 -10.90
C GLY A 139 15.89 -3.25 -11.73
N CYS A 140 15.01 -4.04 -12.37
CA CYS A 140 13.85 -3.48 -13.06
C CYS A 140 12.73 -3.02 -12.11
N VAL A 141 12.79 -3.42 -10.83
CA VAL A 141 11.85 -2.97 -9.79
C VAL A 141 12.56 -2.00 -8.84
N ALA A 142 11.92 -0.86 -8.57
CA ALA A 142 12.45 0.14 -7.64
C ALA A 142 12.49 -0.39 -6.19
N THR A 143 13.66 -0.30 -5.56
CA THR A 143 13.85 -0.70 -4.15
C THR A 143 13.07 0.21 -3.19
N GLY A 144 12.89 -0.25 -1.95
CA GLY A 144 12.26 0.58 -0.90
C GLY A 144 13.01 1.90 -0.66
N THR A 145 14.34 1.91 -0.75
CA THR A 145 15.15 3.14 -0.61
C THR A 145 14.97 4.09 -1.81
N ALA A 146 14.88 3.58 -3.03
CA ALA A 146 14.57 4.40 -4.20
C ALA A 146 13.16 4.99 -4.10
N GLN A 147 12.20 4.24 -3.56
CA GLN A 147 10.86 4.76 -3.28
C GLN A 147 10.85 5.82 -2.18
N MET A 148 11.67 5.68 -1.14
CA MET A 148 11.83 6.69 -0.08
C MET A 148 12.36 8.00 -0.66
N GLU A 149 13.37 7.94 -1.54
CA GLU A 149 13.87 9.12 -2.24
C GLU A 149 12.79 9.80 -3.09
N ARG A 150 11.98 9.03 -3.83
CA ARG A 150 10.83 9.57 -4.58
C ARG A 150 9.82 10.26 -3.67
N LEU A 151 9.53 9.68 -2.50
CA LEU A 151 8.63 10.26 -1.50
C LEU A 151 9.19 11.56 -0.90
N MET A 152 10.48 11.60 -0.56
CA MET A 152 11.14 12.82 -0.07
C MET A 152 11.05 13.95 -1.11
N ASN A 153 11.33 13.64 -2.38
CA ASN A 153 11.20 14.60 -3.47
C ASN A 153 9.75 15.07 -3.67
N TRP A 154 8.78 14.16 -3.54
CA TRP A 154 7.37 14.53 -3.58
C TRP A 154 7.01 15.46 -2.42
N TYR A 155 7.46 15.15 -1.20
CA TYR A 155 7.18 15.99 -0.03
C TYR A 155 7.74 17.40 -0.20
N LEU A 156 9.00 17.54 -0.64
CA LEU A 156 9.63 18.83 -0.91
C LEU A 156 8.88 19.69 -1.93
N LYS A 157 8.25 19.05 -2.93
CA LYS A 157 7.48 19.76 -3.97
C LYS A 157 6.07 20.17 -3.51
N ASN A 158 5.52 19.50 -2.51
CA ASN A 158 4.11 19.65 -2.12
C ASN A 158 3.91 20.23 -0.72
N CYS A 159 4.96 20.33 0.09
CA CYS A 159 4.86 20.87 1.44
C CYS A 159 5.02 22.39 1.47
N GLY A 160 3.94 23.08 1.86
CA GLY A 160 3.96 24.50 2.16
C GLY A 160 4.17 24.84 3.64
N ASP A 161 4.38 26.13 3.90
CA ASP A 161 4.52 26.71 5.24
C ASP A 161 3.19 26.89 5.99
N GLY A 162 2.07 26.59 5.35
CA GLY A 162 0.71 26.78 5.87
C GLY A 162 0.19 28.22 5.78
N ALA A 163 1.04 29.19 5.44
CA ALA A 163 0.67 30.60 5.30
C ALA A 163 0.36 30.97 3.84
N THR A 164 1.18 30.48 2.91
CA THR A 164 1.06 30.76 1.47
C THR A 164 0.69 29.52 0.68
N THR A 165 1.24 28.37 1.08
CA THR A 165 0.96 27.06 0.51
C THR A 165 0.52 26.14 1.66
N PRO A 166 -0.57 25.37 1.51
CA PRO A 166 -1.00 24.43 2.54
C PRO A 166 0.13 23.46 2.93
N SER A 167 0.22 23.14 4.23
CA SER A 167 1.08 22.06 4.71
C SER A 167 0.51 20.69 4.32
N VAL A 168 1.34 19.64 4.33
CA VAL A 168 0.89 18.26 4.08
C VAL A 168 0.36 17.64 5.37
N GLY A 169 -0.87 17.16 5.34
CA GLY A 169 -1.47 16.36 6.41
C GLY A 169 -1.17 14.87 6.25
N PHE A 170 -1.06 14.16 7.36
CA PHE A 170 -0.86 12.71 7.42
C PHE A 170 -2.09 12.03 8.02
N PHE A 171 -2.84 11.32 7.18
CA PHE A 171 -4.01 10.53 7.60
C PHE A 171 -3.69 9.05 7.44
N GLN A 172 -3.56 8.35 8.56
CA GLN A 172 -3.13 6.97 8.64
C GLN A 172 -4.32 6.06 8.93
N VAL A 173 -4.47 5.01 8.12
CA VAL A 173 -5.41 3.91 8.37
C VAL A 173 -4.60 2.65 8.62
N GLY A 174 -4.74 2.07 9.81
CA GLY A 174 -3.90 0.98 10.30
C GLY A 174 -2.55 1.49 10.83
N GLY A 175 -1.50 0.67 10.71
CA GLY A 175 -0.15 0.96 11.20
C GLY A 175 0.93 0.33 10.35
N GLY A 176 1.99 -0.17 10.99
CA GLY A 176 3.09 -0.85 10.32
C GLY A 176 3.82 0.01 9.29
N ILE A 177 4.33 -0.63 8.24
CA ILE A 177 5.18 0.03 7.24
C ILE A 177 4.45 1.14 6.49
N ALA A 178 3.13 1.03 6.27
CA ALA A 178 2.35 2.06 5.58
C ALA A 178 2.31 3.39 6.38
N GLY A 179 2.26 3.30 7.70
CA GLY A 179 2.37 4.47 8.59
C GLY A 179 3.81 4.96 8.70
N ASP A 180 4.74 4.07 9.09
CA ASP A 180 6.08 4.51 9.47
C ASP A 180 6.94 4.97 8.28
N PHE A 181 6.93 4.23 7.17
CA PHE A 181 7.71 4.60 5.99
C PHE A 181 7.31 5.99 5.49
N ALA A 182 6.01 6.24 5.38
CA ALA A 182 5.51 7.47 4.80
C ALA A 182 5.82 8.67 5.71
N ILE A 183 5.60 8.54 7.03
CA ILE A 183 5.84 9.65 7.97
C ILE A 183 7.34 9.95 8.16
N CYS A 184 8.22 8.97 7.93
CA CYS A 184 9.67 9.08 8.07
C CYS A 184 10.35 9.93 6.98
N ALA A 185 9.68 10.26 5.88
CA ALA A 185 10.24 11.15 4.86
C ALA A 185 10.71 12.51 5.43
N VAL A 186 9.94 13.08 6.36
CA VAL A 186 10.27 14.36 7.01
C VAL A 186 11.49 14.24 7.95
N PRO A 187 11.53 13.29 8.91
CA PRO A 187 12.73 13.04 9.70
C PRO A 187 13.98 12.81 8.87
N THR A 188 13.90 12.06 7.76
CA THR A 188 15.07 11.84 6.90
C THR A 188 15.56 13.14 6.28
N LEU A 189 14.66 14.01 5.82
CA LEU A 189 15.02 15.34 5.30
C LEU A 189 15.67 16.23 6.40
N ILE A 190 15.12 16.22 7.61
CA ILE A 190 15.58 17.12 8.69
C ILE A 190 16.86 16.60 9.37
N GLN A 191 16.90 15.32 9.72
CA GLN A 191 17.94 14.74 10.56
C GLN A 191 19.10 14.20 9.72
N ASP A 192 18.80 13.40 8.70
CA ASP A 192 19.83 12.72 7.91
C ASP A 192 20.41 13.66 6.84
N LEU A 193 19.57 14.51 6.22
CA LEU A 193 19.98 15.52 5.25
C LEU A 193 20.23 16.91 5.87
N GLN A 194 20.00 17.07 7.18
CA GLN A 194 20.27 18.31 7.93
C GLN A 194 19.55 19.55 7.36
N MET A 195 18.35 19.38 6.80
CA MET A 195 17.54 20.51 6.31
C MET A 195 16.83 21.19 7.49
N HIS A 196 17.24 22.42 7.83
CA HIS A 196 16.80 23.09 9.06
C HIS A 196 15.47 23.87 8.95
N ASP A 197 15.07 24.26 7.74
CA ASP A 197 13.88 25.10 7.50
C ASP A 197 12.73 24.34 6.81
N LEU A 198 12.65 23.02 7.02
CA LEU A 198 11.63 22.18 6.42
C LEU A 198 10.37 22.11 7.31
N PRO A 199 9.17 22.43 6.80
CA PRO A 199 7.95 22.26 7.56
C PRO A 199 7.69 20.77 7.87
N LYS A 200 7.36 20.50 9.12
CA LYS A 200 6.88 19.20 9.59
C LYS A 200 5.46 18.92 9.08
N TRP A 201 4.96 17.70 9.29
CA TRP A 201 3.57 17.36 8.94
C TRP A 201 2.59 18.31 9.65
N GLY A 202 1.70 18.92 8.88
CA GLY A 202 0.78 19.97 9.35
C GLY A 202 -0.48 19.45 10.05
N TYR A 203 -0.76 18.15 9.91
CA TYR A 203 -1.87 17.45 10.55
C TYR A 203 -1.50 15.98 10.73
N PHE A 204 -1.96 15.36 11.82
CA PHE A 204 -1.84 13.93 12.01
C PHE A 204 -3.16 13.32 12.52
N CYS A 205 -3.61 12.25 11.89
CA CYS A 205 -4.65 11.39 12.45
C CYS A 205 -4.32 9.94 12.14
N GLN A 206 -4.47 9.07 13.12
CA GLN A 206 -4.41 7.62 12.90
C GLN A 206 -5.70 6.95 13.35
N ILE A 207 -6.22 6.04 12.52
CA ILE A 207 -7.23 5.05 12.90
C ILE A 207 -6.50 3.71 13.03
N SER A 208 -6.46 3.14 14.23
CA SER A 208 -5.82 1.84 14.44
C SER A 208 -6.44 1.12 15.64
N ASP A 209 -6.56 -0.19 15.55
CA ASP A 209 -6.92 -1.08 16.66
C ASP A 209 -5.74 -1.38 17.59
N ALA A 210 -4.51 -1.01 17.20
CA ALA A 210 -3.30 -1.27 17.95
C ALA A 210 -3.26 -0.46 19.27
N VAL A 211 -3.02 -1.17 20.36
CA VAL A 211 -2.79 -0.57 21.69
C VAL A 211 -1.33 -0.15 21.83
N THR A 212 -1.08 0.99 22.47
CA THR A 212 0.28 1.36 22.91
C THR A 212 0.83 0.27 23.81
N SER A 213 1.94 -0.35 23.40
CA SER A 213 2.58 -1.43 24.14
C SER A 213 4.09 -1.42 23.92
N TYR A 214 4.84 -2.03 24.84
CA TYR A 214 6.31 -2.07 24.75
C TYR A 214 6.85 -2.79 23.51
N GLY A 215 6.05 -3.70 22.93
CA GLY A 215 6.45 -4.46 21.74
C GLY A 215 5.88 -3.93 20.42
N GLY A 216 5.06 -2.88 20.46
CA GLY A 216 4.26 -2.45 19.30
C GLY A 216 4.45 -0.98 18.97
N TYR A 217 5.10 -0.71 17.83
CA TYR A 217 5.24 0.67 17.33
C TYR A 217 3.95 1.21 16.69
N SER A 218 3.10 0.36 16.09
CA SER A 218 1.84 0.78 15.45
C SER A 218 0.88 1.51 16.39
N GLY A 219 0.93 1.21 17.69
CA GLY A 219 0.13 1.85 18.73
C GLY A 219 0.78 3.10 19.35
N ALA A 220 1.92 3.59 18.83
CA ALA A 220 2.62 4.74 19.39
C ALA A 220 1.75 6.00 19.35
N VAL A 221 1.59 6.63 20.52
CA VAL A 221 0.76 7.83 20.67
C VAL A 221 1.30 8.98 19.82
N PRO A 222 0.45 9.89 19.30
CA PRO A 222 0.90 10.95 18.41
C PRO A 222 1.98 11.86 18.99
N ASN A 223 2.02 12.05 20.32
CA ASN A 223 3.04 12.88 20.96
C ASN A 223 4.46 12.32 20.83
N GLU A 224 4.63 10.99 20.77
CA GLU A 224 5.94 10.37 20.57
C GLU A 224 6.57 10.82 19.24
N LYS A 225 5.76 11.10 18.22
CA LYS A 225 6.21 11.55 16.90
C LYS A 225 6.94 12.91 16.95
N ILE A 226 6.75 13.71 18.00
CA ILE A 226 7.45 14.99 18.19
C ILE A 226 8.95 14.76 18.43
N THR A 227 9.33 13.75 19.21
CA THR A 227 10.74 13.48 19.54
C THR A 227 11.52 13.01 18.31
N TRP A 228 10.83 12.44 17.33
CA TRP A 228 11.37 12.03 16.04
C TRP A 228 11.38 13.16 15.00
N ALA A 229 11.07 14.40 15.39
CA ALA A 229 10.92 15.54 14.48
C ALA A 229 9.84 15.37 13.39
N LYS A 230 8.92 14.40 13.54
CA LYS A 230 7.81 14.18 12.61
C LYS A 230 6.75 15.27 12.76
N LEU A 231 6.38 15.61 14.00
CA LEU A 231 5.35 16.62 14.32
C LEU A 231 5.93 17.79 15.12
N SER A 232 5.24 18.93 15.12
CA SER A 232 5.50 20.02 16.05
C SER A 232 4.59 19.92 17.29
N VAL A 233 4.90 20.70 18.32
CA VAL A 233 4.04 20.79 19.52
C VAL A 233 2.63 21.26 19.16
N ASP A 234 2.52 22.15 18.18
CA ASP A 234 1.28 22.78 17.74
C ASP A 234 0.55 21.99 16.63
N THR A 235 1.17 20.97 16.03
CA THR A 235 0.49 20.14 15.02
C THR A 235 -0.78 19.50 15.61
N PRO A 236 -1.97 19.73 15.00
CA PRO A 236 -3.19 19.01 15.34
C PRO A 236 -2.99 17.52 15.13
N LYS A 237 -3.21 16.74 16.19
CA LYS A 237 -2.88 15.32 16.22
C LYS A 237 -3.95 14.52 16.95
N PHE A 238 -4.44 13.47 16.30
CA PHE A 238 -5.56 12.66 16.77
C PHE A 238 -5.24 11.17 16.66
N MET A 239 -5.82 10.37 17.54
CA MET A 239 -5.74 8.91 17.53
C MET A 239 -7.13 8.34 17.79
N VAL A 240 -7.64 7.60 16.82
CA VAL A 240 -8.91 6.88 16.90
C VAL A 240 -8.58 5.40 17.10
N GLN A 241 -8.82 4.91 18.32
CA GLN A 241 -8.56 3.52 18.65
C GLN A 241 -9.78 2.65 18.32
N SER A 242 -9.87 2.16 17.08
CA SER A 242 -10.99 1.36 16.57
C SER A 242 -10.60 0.63 15.29
N ASP A 243 -11.40 -0.37 14.91
CA ASP A 243 -11.39 -0.95 13.58
C ASP A 243 -11.69 0.13 12.53
N ALA A 244 -10.85 0.18 11.49
CA ALA A 244 -10.96 1.14 10.41
C ALA A 244 -12.23 0.97 9.58
N THR A 245 -12.76 -0.26 9.47
CA THR A 245 -13.99 -0.56 8.73
C THR A 245 -15.23 0.12 9.34
N ILE A 246 -15.16 0.52 10.61
CA ILE A 246 -16.23 1.25 11.31
C ILE A 246 -16.02 2.76 11.16
N CYS A 247 -14.83 3.26 11.51
CA CYS A 247 -14.60 4.69 11.63
C CYS A 247 -14.30 5.39 10.31
N ALA A 248 -13.52 4.77 9.41
CA ALA A 248 -13.09 5.41 8.19
C ALA A 248 -14.26 5.80 7.27
N PRO A 249 -15.28 4.94 7.03
CA PRO A 249 -16.42 5.33 6.21
C PRO A 249 -17.21 6.52 6.78
N LEU A 250 -17.40 6.57 8.10
CA LEU A 250 -18.10 7.68 8.76
C LEU A 250 -17.33 9.01 8.62
N MET A 251 -16.00 8.96 8.78
CA MET A 251 -15.15 10.13 8.60
C MET A 251 -15.14 10.60 7.15
N PHE A 252 -15.03 9.68 6.19
CA PHE A 252 -15.05 10.00 4.77
C PHE A 252 -16.40 10.56 4.34
N ALA A 253 -17.52 9.99 4.81
CA ALA A 253 -18.86 10.53 4.56
C ALA A 253 -18.96 12.00 5.03
N TYR A 254 -18.54 12.28 6.27
CA TYR A 254 -18.55 13.63 6.83
C TYR A 254 -17.65 14.61 6.05
N VAL A 255 -16.42 14.20 5.71
CA VAL A 255 -15.45 15.08 5.02
C VAL A 255 -15.83 15.30 3.56
N LEU A 256 -16.35 14.28 2.89
CA LEU A 256 -16.73 14.34 1.47
C LEU A 256 -18.16 14.89 1.26
N ASN A 257 -18.86 15.28 2.33
CA ASN A 257 -20.26 15.69 2.32
C ASN A 257 -21.17 14.66 1.62
N LYS A 258 -20.99 13.38 1.94
CA LYS A 258 -21.79 12.25 1.45
C LYS A 258 -22.69 11.68 2.54
#